data_AF-A0A2H0XLE6-F1
#
_entry.id   AF-A0A2H0XLE6-F1
#
_cell.length_a   1.000
_cell.length_b   1.000
_cell.length_c   1.000
_cell.angle_alpha   90.00
_cell.angle_beta   90.00
_cell.angle_gamma   90.00
#
_symmetry.space_group_name_H-M   'P 1'
#
loop_
_entity.id
_entity.type
_entity.pdbx_description
1 polymer ?
#
loop_
_entity_poly.entity_id
_entity_poly.type
_entity_poly.pdbx_seq_one_letter_code
_entity_poly.pdbx_strand_id
1 'polypeptide(L)'
;MHCFLTYILISLSLDYATFRQNDTLSLVELYIAIPYISLSYADYEGMKRADFKIDVTIKNQKGDIVAQDEFDRLSFLTSLEDAEKRALTIIDVFCIPLSEGKYEVSITTKQKDNEERVTTPIEVQPYFHGNLSISDIEFASEISKVDTESQFTKGTYNIIPNPDKLYGLTRNIVYVYVELYGLLPPKEYSLIYRLMDTMGNMITEYPEKKALAEYSSTREIGGINTIGLVSGSYTVNIQLSQGDDTVYTSKPFYLIAREKKLSILHGKEAEYYSFIDYIATPDELMRYKKTDDKQGFLQVFWTKRGEDALLSHINMVKEAERLYGKESDKGRISIIYGSPDEIKRYTAEPGYPDCEVWWYYGEGGKVFIFSDVSRVGNYELIYSSYEREYTYPSFYKYVPPDILELLH
;
A
#
# COMPACT_ATOMS: atom_id res chain seq x y z
N MET A 1 -5.78 -4.58 4.11
CA MET A 1 -4.84 -4.75 2.99
C MET A 1 -5.34 -5.72 1.95
N HIS A 2 -5.82 -6.96 2.19
CA HIS A 2 -6.45 -7.72 1.08
C HIS A 2 -7.71 -7.02 0.51
N CYS A 3 -8.64 -6.52 1.36
CA CYS A 3 -9.75 -5.70 0.86
C CYS A 3 -9.34 -4.39 0.15
N PHE A 4 -8.13 -3.86 0.38
CA PHE A 4 -7.66 -2.65 -0.31
C PHE A 4 -6.93 -3.02 -1.61
N LEU A 5 -6.20 -4.13 -1.62
CA LEU A 5 -5.47 -4.68 -2.77
C LEU A 5 -6.39 -5.32 -3.80
N THR A 6 -7.45 -6.01 -3.36
CA THR A 6 -8.52 -6.48 -4.25
C THR A 6 -9.27 -5.30 -4.84
N TYR A 7 -9.40 -4.18 -4.13
CA TYR A 7 -10.00 -2.97 -4.68
C TYR A 7 -9.13 -2.31 -5.76
N ILE A 8 -7.82 -2.12 -5.50
CA ILE A 8 -6.88 -1.48 -6.43
C ILE A 8 -6.73 -2.25 -7.76
N LEU A 9 -6.82 -3.58 -7.73
CA LEU A 9 -6.68 -4.42 -8.93
C LEU A 9 -8.00 -4.66 -9.70
N ILE A 10 -9.13 -4.17 -9.18
CA ILE A 10 -10.48 -4.41 -9.73
C ILE A 10 -11.20 -3.11 -10.09
N SER A 11 -10.65 -1.96 -9.73
CA SER A 11 -11.22 -0.65 -10.03
C SER A 11 -10.52 0.06 -11.17
N LEU A 12 -11.26 0.95 -11.83
CA LEU A 12 -10.75 1.98 -12.72
C LEU A 12 -9.61 2.77 -12.07
N SER A 13 -8.44 2.77 -12.71
CA SER A 13 -7.26 3.52 -12.27
C SER A 13 -6.97 4.69 -13.19
N LEU A 14 -6.45 5.76 -12.60
CA LEU A 14 -5.99 6.96 -13.29
C LEU A 14 -4.62 7.37 -12.76
N ASP A 15 -3.70 7.62 -13.69
CA ASP A 15 -2.43 8.30 -13.43
C ASP A 15 -2.22 9.41 -14.46
N TYR A 16 -1.26 10.28 -14.23
CA TYR A 16 -0.92 11.32 -15.20
C TYR A 16 0.57 11.63 -15.22
N ALA A 17 1.01 12.26 -16.30
CA ALA A 17 2.31 12.92 -16.40
C ALA A 17 2.16 14.19 -17.26
N THR A 18 3.00 15.18 -16.99
CA THR A 18 3.05 16.42 -17.78
C THR A 18 4.32 16.48 -18.61
N PHE A 19 4.17 16.96 -19.84
CA PHE A 19 5.24 17.17 -20.81
C PHE A 19 5.15 18.59 -21.36
N ARG A 20 6.23 19.08 -21.96
CA ARG A 20 6.25 20.42 -22.55
C ARG A 20 5.44 20.45 -23.86
N GLN A 21 4.45 21.34 -23.93
CA GLN A 21 3.81 21.70 -25.22
C GLN A 21 4.44 22.97 -25.78
N ASN A 22 4.49 24.03 -24.97
CA ASN A 22 5.17 25.29 -25.26
C ASN A 22 5.48 26.01 -23.92
N ASP A 23 5.82 27.30 -23.97
CA ASP A 23 6.25 28.04 -22.77
C ASP A 23 5.10 28.42 -21.82
N THR A 24 3.84 28.30 -22.24
CA THR A 24 2.66 28.62 -21.43
C THR A 24 1.75 27.43 -21.16
N LEU A 25 1.91 26.35 -21.93
CA LEU A 25 1.11 25.14 -21.85
C LEU A 25 1.99 23.91 -21.65
N SER A 26 1.54 23.03 -20.78
CA SER A 26 2.05 21.67 -20.63
C SER A 26 1.01 20.70 -21.18
N LEU A 27 1.48 19.70 -21.92
CA LEU A 27 0.67 18.58 -22.36
C LEU A 27 0.47 17.65 -21.16
N VAL A 28 -0.76 17.54 -20.68
CA VAL A 28 -1.13 16.59 -19.63
C VAL A 28 -1.59 15.32 -20.31
N GLU A 29 -0.89 14.23 -20.04
CA GLU A 29 -1.32 12.90 -20.45
C GLU A 29 -2.00 12.20 -19.28
N LEU A 30 -3.21 11.71 -19.52
CA LEU A 30 -4.01 10.94 -18.58
C LEU A 30 -3.96 9.48 -19.01
N TYR A 31 -3.46 8.62 -18.12
CA TYR A 31 -3.36 7.18 -18.36
C TYR A 31 -4.42 6.46 -17.57
N ILE A 32 -5.23 5.64 -18.24
CA ILE A 32 -6.36 4.96 -17.61
C ILE A 32 -6.19 3.45 -17.77
N ALA A 33 -6.47 2.73 -16.70
CA ALA A 33 -6.56 1.27 -16.70
C ALA A 33 -7.98 0.87 -16.29
N ILE A 34 -8.64 0.10 -17.14
CA ILE A 34 -10.01 -0.41 -16.94
C ILE A 34 -9.92 -1.93 -16.84
N PRO A 35 -9.96 -2.52 -15.64
CA PRO A 35 -9.99 -3.97 -15.46
C PRO A 35 -11.19 -4.56 -16.20
N TYR A 36 -11.04 -5.76 -16.79
CA TYR A 36 -12.15 -6.40 -17.49
C TYR A 36 -13.40 -6.55 -16.59
N ILE A 37 -13.20 -6.80 -15.30
CA ILE A 37 -14.28 -6.97 -14.32
C ILE A 37 -15.06 -5.67 -14.05
N SER A 38 -14.51 -4.50 -14.39
CA SER A 38 -15.23 -3.22 -14.35
C SER A 38 -16.26 -3.07 -15.48
N LEU A 39 -16.33 -4.02 -16.41
CA LEU A 39 -17.25 -3.96 -17.55
C LEU A 39 -18.22 -5.15 -17.56
N SER A 40 -19.46 -4.86 -17.97
CA SER A 40 -20.48 -5.85 -18.28
C SER A 40 -20.32 -6.31 -19.74
N TYR A 41 -20.05 -7.61 -19.91
CA TYR A 41 -19.89 -8.24 -21.22
C TYR A 41 -21.11 -9.07 -21.62
N ALA A 42 -21.51 -8.97 -22.89
CA ALA A 42 -22.51 -9.81 -23.53
C ALA A 42 -21.88 -10.77 -24.54
N ASP A 43 -22.57 -11.88 -24.84
CA ASP A 43 -22.16 -12.78 -25.93
C ASP A 43 -22.29 -12.11 -27.30
N TYR A 44 -21.25 -12.20 -28.10
CA TYR A 44 -21.18 -11.63 -29.45
C TYR A 44 -20.29 -12.50 -30.35
N GLU A 45 -20.90 -13.20 -31.31
CA GLU A 45 -20.20 -14.00 -32.34
C GLU A 45 -19.15 -15.00 -31.78
N GLY A 46 -19.47 -15.67 -30.66
CA GLY A 46 -18.56 -16.63 -30.01
C GLY A 46 -17.47 -15.99 -29.15
N MET A 47 -17.49 -14.67 -29.01
CA MET A 47 -16.68 -13.88 -28.09
C MET A 47 -17.59 -13.19 -27.05
N LYS A 48 -16.96 -12.49 -26.11
CA LYS A 48 -17.59 -11.56 -25.19
C LYS A 48 -17.30 -10.13 -25.67
N ARG A 49 -18.32 -9.28 -25.71
CA ARG A 49 -18.23 -7.87 -26.11
C ARG A 49 -18.77 -6.96 -25.02
N ALA A 50 -18.07 -5.88 -24.72
CA ALA A 50 -18.54 -4.78 -23.89
C ALA A 50 -18.46 -3.47 -24.68
N ASP A 51 -19.58 -2.77 -24.75
CA ASP A 51 -19.70 -1.41 -25.28
C ASP A 51 -19.80 -0.47 -24.07
N PHE A 52 -18.97 0.58 -24.02
CA PHE A 52 -18.92 1.51 -22.91
C PHE A 52 -18.45 2.90 -23.36
N LYS A 53 -18.72 3.89 -22.53
CA LYS A 53 -18.25 5.28 -22.74
C LYS A 53 -17.23 5.66 -21.67
N ILE A 54 -16.29 6.53 -22.04
CA ILE A 54 -15.36 7.17 -21.12
C ILE A 54 -15.62 8.68 -21.15
N ASP A 55 -16.05 9.23 -20.02
CA ASP A 55 -16.15 10.67 -19.83
C ASP A 55 -14.89 11.19 -19.14
N VAL A 56 -14.29 12.21 -19.74
CA VAL A 56 -13.16 12.95 -19.16
C VAL A 56 -13.66 14.33 -18.76
N THR A 57 -13.48 14.73 -17.51
CA THR A 57 -13.83 16.07 -17.03
C THR A 57 -12.69 16.64 -16.21
N ILE A 58 -12.23 17.84 -16.57
CA ILE A 58 -11.20 18.58 -15.83
C ILE A 58 -11.80 19.86 -15.27
N LYS A 59 -11.65 20.06 -13.97
CA LYS A 59 -12.08 21.28 -13.27
C LYS A 59 -10.89 22.03 -12.70
N ASN A 60 -10.95 23.36 -12.72
CA ASN A 60 -9.99 24.19 -11.99
C ASN A 60 -10.37 24.27 -10.50
N GLN A 61 -9.54 24.92 -9.67
CA GLN A 61 -9.81 25.10 -8.24
C GLN A 61 -11.07 25.92 -7.91
N LYS A 62 -11.62 26.69 -8.85
CA LYS A 62 -12.88 27.43 -8.69
C LYS A 62 -14.10 26.54 -8.95
N GLY A 63 -13.89 25.32 -9.44
CA GLY A 63 -14.93 24.38 -9.84
C GLY A 63 -15.39 24.54 -11.29
N ASP A 64 -14.80 25.45 -12.07
CA ASP A 64 -15.13 25.64 -13.48
C ASP A 64 -14.59 24.46 -14.28
N ILE A 65 -15.41 23.91 -15.19
CA ILE A 65 -14.99 22.89 -16.15
C ILE A 65 -14.12 23.57 -17.21
N VAL A 66 -12.84 23.17 -17.28
CA VAL A 66 -11.87 23.70 -18.24
C VAL A 66 -11.69 22.80 -19.46
N ALA A 67 -12.01 21.51 -19.34
CA ALA A 67 -12.07 20.56 -20.44
C ALA A 67 -13.08 19.47 -20.11
N GLN A 68 -13.85 19.03 -21.11
CA GLN A 68 -14.76 17.90 -21.00
C GLN A 68 -14.90 17.23 -22.36
N ASP A 69 -14.83 15.90 -22.39
CA ASP A 69 -15.03 15.10 -23.60
C ASP A 69 -15.62 13.73 -23.24
N GLU A 70 -16.26 13.08 -24.21
CA GLU A 70 -16.88 11.75 -24.07
C GLU A 70 -16.46 10.86 -25.25
N PHE A 71 -16.02 9.64 -24.94
CA PHE A 71 -15.50 8.72 -25.93
C PHE A 71 -16.21 7.37 -25.89
N ASP A 72 -16.75 6.94 -27.04
CA ASP A 72 -17.23 5.56 -27.20
C ASP A 72 -16.04 4.59 -27.32
N ARG A 73 -16.14 3.44 -26.64
CA ARG A 73 -15.14 2.37 -26.64
C ARG A 73 -15.79 0.99 -26.70
N LEU A 74 -15.01 0.04 -27.21
CA LEU A 74 -15.38 -1.37 -27.35
C LEU A 74 -14.28 -2.24 -26.75
N SER A 75 -14.69 -3.33 -26.10
CA SER A 75 -13.79 -4.37 -25.62
C SER A 75 -14.28 -5.75 -26.05
N PHE A 76 -13.35 -6.59 -26.50
CA PHE A 76 -13.61 -7.98 -26.86
C PHE A 76 -12.75 -8.92 -26.03
N LEU A 77 -13.35 -10.00 -25.53
CA LEU A 77 -12.66 -11.08 -24.83
C LEU A 77 -13.06 -12.42 -25.45
N THR A 78 -12.13 -13.37 -25.46
CA THR A 78 -12.43 -14.76 -25.87
C THR A 78 -13.33 -15.45 -24.83
N SER A 79 -13.05 -15.26 -23.53
CA SER A 79 -13.88 -15.71 -22.43
C SER A 79 -13.60 -14.89 -21.17
N LEU A 80 -14.58 -14.82 -20.25
CA LEU A 80 -14.38 -14.18 -18.95
C LEU A 80 -13.40 -14.96 -18.06
N GLU A 81 -13.33 -16.29 -18.20
CA GLU A 81 -12.40 -17.13 -17.45
C GLU A 81 -10.93 -16.88 -17.85
N ASP A 82 -10.64 -16.71 -19.14
CA ASP A 82 -9.28 -16.34 -19.60
C ASP A 82 -8.91 -14.93 -19.10
N ALA A 83 -9.85 -14.00 -19.16
CA ALA A 83 -9.65 -12.64 -18.68
C ALA A 83 -9.36 -12.59 -17.18
N GLU A 84 -10.03 -13.42 -16.38
CA GLU A 84 -9.77 -13.59 -14.95
C GLU A 84 -8.38 -14.18 -14.69
N LYS A 85 -8.04 -15.30 -15.34
CA LYS A 85 -6.74 -15.97 -15.16
C LYS A 85 -5.56 -15.07 -15.49
N ARG A 86 -5.74 -14.15 -16.43
CA ARG A 86 -4.70 -13.25 -16.93
C ARG A 86 -4.79 -11.84 -16.33
N ALA A 87 -5.82 -11.56 -15.54
CA ALA A 87 -6.15 -10.24 -15.02
C ALA A 87 -6.08 -9.16 -16.12
N LEU A 88 -6.85 -9.35 -17.21
CA LEU A 88 -6.80 -8.45 -18.36
C LEU A 88 -7.33 -7.05 -18.02
N THR A 89 -6.64 -6.05 -18.56
CA THR A 89 -6.94 -4.64 -18.35
C THR A 89 -6.85 -3.91 -19.69
N ILE A 90 -7.81 -3.03 -19.94
CA ILE A 90 -7.79 -2.11 -21.08
C ILE A 90 -7.00 -0.87 -20.66
N ILE A 91 -6.05 -0.46 -21.49
CA ILE A 91 -5.24 0.75 -21.28
C ILE A 91 -5.65 1.80 -22.30
N ASP A 92 -5.90 3.03 -21.86
CA ASP A 92 -6.19 4.16 -22.74
C ASP A 92 -5.40 5.41 -22.31
N VAL A 93 -5.20 6.34 -23.25
CA VAL A 93 -4.45 7.58 -23.01
C VAL A 93 -5.16 8.77 -23.64
N PHE A 94 -5.26 9.86 -22.88
CA PHE A 94 -5.83 11.13 -23.35
C PHE A 94 -4.84 12.27 -23.11
N CYS A 95 -4.65 13.13 -24.11
CA CYS A 95 -3.70 14.23 -24.05
C CYS A 95 -4.43 15.57 -24.10
N ILE A 96 -4.23 16.42 -23.10
CA ILE A 96 -4.93 17.71 -22.97
C ILE A 96 -3.90 18.80 -22.63
N PRO A 97 -3.73 19.83 -23.46
CA PRO A 97 -2.89 20.98 -23.13
C PRO A 97 -3.55 21.82 -22.03
N LEU A 98 -2.86 22.01 -20.90
CA LEU A 98 -3.31 22.86 -19.80
C LEU A 98 -2.25 23.93 -19.48
N SER A 99 -2.71 25.09 -19.03
CA SER A 99 -1.85 26.12 -18.45
C SER A 99 -1.38 25.71 -17.06
N GLU A 100 -0.39 26.43 -16.53
CA GLU A 100 0.00 26.30 -15.13
C GLU A 100 -1.21 26.40 -14.19
N GLY A 101 -1.29 25.48 -13.21
CA GLY A 101 -2.35 25.50 -12.22
C GLY A 101 -2.62 24.15 -11.58
N LYS A 102 -3.59 24.16 -10.66
CA LYS A 102 -4.10 22.97 -9.99
C LYS A 102 -5.49 22.64 -10.52
N TYR A 103 -5.70 21.38 -10.84
CA TYR A 103 -6.92 20.89 -11.42
C TYR A 103 -7.39 19.62 -10.71
N GLU A 104 -8.67 19.30 -10.88
CA GLU A 104 -9.24 18.01 -10.54
C GLU A 104 -9.66 17.32 -11.84
N VAL A 105 -9.09 16.15 -12.10
CA VAL A 105 -9.45 15.30 -13.24
C VAL A 105 -10.40 14.22 -12.75
N SER A 106 -11.52 14.05 -13.42
CA SER A 106 -12.46 12.94 -13.22
C SER A 106 -12.56 12.13 -14.51
N ILE A 107 -12.38 10.82 -14.38
CA ILE A 107 -12.68 9.84 -15.44
C ILE A 107 -13.85 9.01 -14.98
N THR A 108 -14.86 8.88 -15.82
CA THR A 108 -16.03 8.03 -15.56
C THR A 108 -16.23 7.04 -16.71
N THR A 109 -16.27 5.75 -16.42
CA THR A 109 -16.67 4.72 -17.38
C THR A 109 -18.16 4.43 -17.22
N LYS A 110 -18.93 4.46 -18.31
CA LYS A 110 -20.39 4.28 -18.30
C LYS A 110 -20.84 3.13 -19.19
N GLN A 111 -21.70 2.28 -18.62
CA GLN A 111 -22.54 1.30 -19.29
C GLN A 111 -23.97 1.37 -18.73
N LYS A 112 -24.93 0.73 -19.39
CA LYS A 112 -26.36 0.83 -19.07
C LYS A 112 -26.69 0.69 -17.58
N ASP A 113 -26.04 -0.25 -16.89
CA ASP A 113 -26.29 -0.58 -15.48
C ASP A 113 -25.01 -0.54 -14.62
N ASN A 114 -23.91 0.02 -15.15
CA ASN A 114 -22.62 0.08 -14.46
C ASN A 114 -21.94 1.42 -14.73
N GLU A 115 -21.57 2.12 -13.67
CA GLU A 115 -20.80 3.36 -13.73
C GLU A 115 -19.68 3.29 -12.70
N GLU A 116 -18.46 3.56 -13.13
CA GLU A 116 -17.30 3.65 -12.26
C GLU A 116 -16.61 4.99 -12.49
N ARG A 117 -16.14 5.62 -11.41
CA ARG A 117 -15.51 6.93 -11.47
C ARG A 117 -14.25 6.96 -10.61
N VAL A 118 -13.20 7.53 -11.18
CA VAL A 118 -11.97 7.89 -10.47
C VAL A 118 -11.72 9.39 -10.61
N THR A 119 -11.31 10.02 -9.50
CA THR A 119 -10.99 11.44 -9.44
C THR A 119 -9.59 11.61 -8.88
N THR A 120 -8.74 12.40 -9.54
CA THR A 120 -7.36 12.68 -9.11
C THR A 120 -7.06 14.18 -9.20
N PRO A 121 -6.53 14.81 -8.14
CA PRO A 121 -5.98 16.15 -8.24
C PRO A 121 -4.68 16.10 -9.05
N ILE A 122 -4.51 17.06 -9.96
CA ILE A 122 -3.28 17.22 -10.73
C ILE A 122 -2.72 18.63 -10.54
N GLU A 123 -1.41 18.74 -10.58
CA GLU A 123 -0.69 20.01 -10.62
C GLU A 123 0.09 20.09 -11.92
N VAL A 124 -0.10 21.19 -12.65
CA VAL A 124 0.51 21.44 -13.95
C VAL A 124 1.48 22.59 -13.79
N GLN A 125 2.74 22.32 -14.14
CA GLN A 125 3.83 23.29 -14.12
C GLN A 125 4.33 23.54 -15.55
N PRO A 126 4.72 24.77 -15.91
CA PRO A 126 5.24 25.09 -17.23
C PRO A 126 6.71 24.65 -17.38
N TYR A 127 7.09 24.30 -18.61
CA TYR A 127 8.47 23.96 -18.98
C TYR A 127 9.06 25.08 -19.86
N PHE A 128 9.68 26.07 -19.22
CA PHE A 128 10.20 27.25 -19.92
C PHE A 128 11.35 26.92 -20.86
N HIS A 129 11.29 27.43 -22.09
CA HIS A 129 12.38 27.31 -23.04
C HIS A 129 13.71 27.85 -22.49
N GLY A 130 14.79 27.09 -22.68
CA GLY A 130 16.15 27.46 -22.24
C GLY A 130 16.47 27.16 -20.78
N ASN A 131 15.48 26.85 -19.93
CA ASN A 131 15.72 26.41 -18.56
C ASN A 131 15.88 24.89 -18.51
N LEU A 132 16.93 24.41 -17.85
CA LEU A 132 17.10 22.99 -17.57
C LEU A 132 15.88 22.49 -16.79
N SER A 133 15.19 21.51 -17.34
CA SER A 133 14.01 20.91 -16.72
C SER A 133 13.84 19.46 -17.16
N ILE A 134 13.09 18.71 -16.37
CA ILE A 134 12.78 17.30 -16.60
C ILE A 134 11.27 17.12 -16.44
N SER A 135 10.64 16.36 -17.33
CA SER A 135 9.20 16.07 -17.25
C SER A 135 8.83 15.30 -15.98
N ASP A 136 7.54 15.13 -15.75
CA ASP A 136 7.07 14.08 -14.85
C ASP A 136 7.55 12.70 -15.33
N ILE A 137 7.62 11.76 -14.39
CA ILE A 137 7.89 10.36 -14.69
C ILE A 137 6.62 9.71 -15.25
N GLU A 138 6.72 9.13 -16.44
CA GLU A 138 5.75 8.15 -16.92
C GLU A 138 6.24 6.75 -16.55
N PHE A 139 5.44 6.05 -15.74
CA PHE A 139 5.67 4.65 -15.44
C PHE A 139 5.04 3.80 -16.54
N ALA A 140 5.82 2.88 -17.09
CA ALA A 140 5.36 1.99 -18.14
C ALA A 140 5.29 0.53 -17.67
N SER A 141 4.36 -0.21 -18.25
CA SER A 141 4.28 -1.67 -18.16
C SER A 141 5.18 -2.33 -19.20
N GLU A 142 5.37 -1.67 -20.34
CA GLU A 142 6.24 -2.10 -21.43
C GLU A 142 6.79 -0.88 -22.18
N ILE A 143 8.06 -0.95 -22.58
CA ILE A 143 8.68 -0.02 -23.54
C ILE A 143 9.30 -0.85 -24.65
N SER A 144 8.91 -0.58 -25.90
CA SER A 144 9.43 -1.25 -27.10
C SER A 144 9.75 -0.25 -28.20
N LYS A 145 10.53 -0.65 -29.21
CA LYS A 145 10.72 0.20 -30.40
C LYS A 145 9.44 0.24 -31.22
N VAL A 146 9.15 1.39 -31.82
CA VAL A 146 8.00 1.54 -32.72
C VAL A 146 8.17 0.58 -33.91
N ASP A 147 7.16 -0.24 -34.11
CA ASP A 147 6.95 -1.03 -35.33
C ASP A 147 5.75 -0.44 -36.09
N THR A 148 4.62 -0.30 -35.40
CA THR A 148 3.43 0.41 -35.87
C THR A 148 3.13 1.59 -34.93
N GLU A 149 2.79 2.75 -35.51
CA GLU A 149 2.35 3.91 -34.74
C GLU A 149 1.00 3.64 -34.07
N SER A 150 0.86 4.14 -32.86
CA SER A 150 -0.35 4.04 -32.05
C SER A 150 -0.47 5.26 -31.13
N GLN A 151 -1.55 5.34 -30.36
CA GLN A 151 -1.70 6.37 -29.32
C GLN A 151 -0.62 6.30 -28.22
N PHE A 152 0.14 5.20 -28.15
CA PHE A 152 1.24 5.00 -27.21
C PHE A 152 2.62 5.33 -27.80
N THR A 153 2.68 5.84 -29.03
CA THR A 153 3.94 6.15 -29.72
C THR A 153 4.52 7.47 -29.26
N LYS A 154 5.75 7.43 -28.71
CA LYS A 154 6.55 8.58 -28.31
C LYS A 154 7.93 8.56 -28.96
N GLY A 155 8.06 9.31 -30.05
CA GLY A 155 9.28 9.31 -30.85
C GLY A 155 9.54 7.94 -31.47
N THR A 156 10.62 7.29 -31.07
CA THR A 156 11.02 5.96 -31.58
C THR A 156 10.59 4.80 -30.67
N TYR A 157 9.83 5.09 -29.60
CA TYR A 157 9.34 4.09 -28.65
C TYR A 157 7.81 4.00 -28.65
N ASN A 158 7.30 2.79 -28.45
CA ASN A 158 5.95 2.54 -27.97
C ASN A 158 6.04 2.36 -26.45
N ILE A 159 5.24 3.13 -25.72
CA ILE A 159 5.27 3.19 -24.25
C ILE A 159 3.88 2.86 -23.74
N ILE A 160 3.70 1.65 -23.23
CA ILE A 160 2.42 1.23 -22.65
C ILE A 160 2.42 1.64 -21.18
N PRO A 161 1.57 2.58 -20.75
CA PRO A 161 1.64 3.10 -19.39
C PRO A 161 1.25 2.04 -18.35
N ASN A 162 1.59 2.31 -17.09
CA ASN A 162 1.17 1.54 -15.92
C ASN A 162 0.39 2.44 -14.93
N PRO A 163 -0.90 2.73 -15.20
CA PRO A 163 -1.69 3.67 -14.38
C PRO A 163 -1.79 3.27 -12.91
N ASP A 164 -1.85 1.98 -12.63
CA ASP A 164 -1.96 1.46 -11.25
C ASP A 164 -0.71 1.72 -10.43
N LYS A 165 0.42 2.03 -11.09
CA LYS A 165 1.76 2.16 -10.49
C LYS A 165 2.10 0.97 -9.60
N LEU A 166 1.59 -0.19 -9.99
CA LEU A 166 1.67 -1.44 -9.24
C LEU A 166 2.66 -2.38 -9.92
N TYR A 167 3.55 -2.93 -9.11
CA TYR A 167 4.61 -3.84 -9.54
C TYR A 167 4.62 -5.09 -8.68
N GLY A 168 5.17 -6.19 -9.20
CA GLY A 168 5.20 -7.46 -8.49
C GLY A 168 6.00 -8.51 -9.23
N LEU A 169 5.78 -9.79 -8.94
CA LEU A 169 6.66 -10.86 -9.46
C LEU A 169 6.64 -11.03 -10.97
N THR A 170 5.49 -10.82 -11.58
CA THR A 170 5.31 -10.89 -13.03
C THR A 170 5.72 -9.58 -13.70
N ARG A 171 5.96 -8.51 -12.92
CA ARG A 171 6.40 -7.18 -13.39
C ARG A 171 7.41 -6.60 -12.41
N ASN A 172 8.63 -7.13 -12.48
CA ASN A 172 9.75 -6.85 -11.58
C ASN A 172 10.70 -5.74 -12.07
N ILE A 173 10.35 -5.08 -13.18
CA ILE A 173 11.07 -3.91 -13.69
C ILE A 173 10.09 -2.75 -13.73
N VAL A 174 10.46 -1.67 -13.05
CA VAL A 174 9.79 -0.38 -13.15
C VAL A 174 10.40 0.34 -14.34
N TYR A 175 9.71 0.31 -15.49
CA TYR A 175 10.09 1.09 -16.65
C TYR A 175 9.69 2.54 -16.46
N VAL A 176 10.61 3.44 -16.80
CA VAL A 176 10.46 4.88 -16.65
C VAL A 176 10.70 5.54 -17.99
N TYR A 177 9.85 6.50 -18.35
CA TYR A 177 10.06 7.46 -19.42
C TYR A 177 10.05 8.89 -18.87
N VAL A 178 10.99 9.71 -19.36
CA VAL A 178 11.06 11.16 -19.09
C VAL A 178 11.54 11.90 -20.33
N GLU A 179 11.15 13.17 -20.44
CA GLU A 179 11.72 14.12 -21.39
C GLU A 179 12.61 15.13 -20.67
N LEU A 180 13.78 15.38 -21.23
CA LEU A 180 14.73 16.38 -20.75
C LEU A 180 14.61 17.62 -21.64
N TYR A 181 14.58 18.81 -21.03
CA TYR A 181 14.46 20.08 -21.75
C TYR A 181 15.52 21.08 -21.28
N GLY A 182 15.78 22.09 -22.13
CA GLY A 182 16.73 23.16 -21.83
C GLY A 182 18.18 22.71 -21.79
N LEU A 183 18.51 21.58 -22.42
CA LEU A 183 19.89 21.15 -22.58
C LEU A 183 20.66 22.12 -23.47
N LEU A 184 21.96 22.25 -23.24
CA LEU A 184 22.89 23.09 -23.97
C LEU A 184 23.83 22.23 -24.84
N PRO A 185 23.54 22.02 -26.14
CA PRO A 185 24.47 21.35 -27.04
C PRO A 185 25.74 22.18 -27.28
N PRO A 186 26.92 21.55 -27.46
CA PRO A 186 27.23 20.13 -27.30
C PRO A 186 27.84 19.85 -25.91
N LYS A 187 27.12 20.12 -24.82
CA LYS A 187 27.59 19.81 -23.45
C LYS A 187 27.08 18.45 -22.98
N GLU A 188 27.89 17.80 -22.15
CA GLU A 188 27.48 16.59 -21.43
C GLU A 188 26.37 16.92 -20.42
N TYR A 189 25.43 16.01 -20.22
CA TYR A 189 24.51 16.00 -19.09
C TYR A 189 24.64 14.66 -18.35
N SER A 190 24.27 14.65 -17.07
CA SER A 190 24.22 13.43 -16.27
C SER A 190 22.83 13.17 -15.70
N LEU A 191 22.50 11.88 -15.63
CA LEU A 191 21.31 11.35 -15.00
C LEU A 191 21.68 10.40 -13.88
N ILE A 192 21.07 10.59 -12.72
CA ILE A 192 21.18 9.68 -11.58
C ILE A 192 19.77 9.24 -11.17
N TYR A 193 19.53 7.93 -11.20
CA TYR A 193 18.30 7.31 -10.75
C TYR A 193 18.48 6.83 -9.32
N ARG A 194 17.52 7.12 -8.45
CA ARG A 194 17.50 6.68 -7.06
C ARG A 194 16.17 6.02 -6.74
N LEU A 195 16.25 4.94 -5.99
CA LEU A 195 15.12 4.29 -5.37
C LEU A 195 15.09 4.65 -3.89
N MET A 196 13.97 5.20 -3.44
CA MET A 196 13.77 5.67 -2.06
C MET A 196 12.63 4.88 -1.41
N ASP A 197 12.68 4.68 -0.10
CA ASP A 197 11.56 4.15 0.69
C ASP A 197 10.55 5.25 1.09
N THR A 198 9.51 4.88 1.83
CA THR A 198 8.47 5.81 2.32
C THR A 198 8.94 6.82 3.35
N MET A 199 10.08 6.56 4.00
CA MET A 199 10.71 7.47 4.97
C MET A 199 11.68 8.45 4.29
N GLY A 200 11.88 8.33 2.97
CA GLY A 200 12.83 9.12 2.22
C GLY A 200 14.27 8.63 2.36
N ASN A 201 14.50 7.41 2.86
CA ASN A 201 15.83 6.81 2.85
C ASN A 201 16.14 6.28 1.46
N MET A 202 17.38 6.48 1.01
CA MET A 202 17.87 5.90 -0.23
C MET A 202 18.09 4.39 -0.05
N ILE A 203 17.41 3.59 -0.86
CA ILE A 203 17.58 2.14 -0.94
C ILE A 203 18.69 1.80 -1.93
N THR A 204 18.65 2.42 -3.11
CA THR A 204 19.60 2.17 -4.19
C THR A 204 19.85 3.46 -4.96
N GLU A 205 21.10 3.72 -5.30
CA GLU A 205 21.51 4.67 -6.33
C GLU A 205 22.09 3.89 -7.52
N TYR A 206 21.62 4.19 -8.72
CA TYR A 206 22.10 3.55 -9.93
C TYR A 206 23.29 4.31 -10.51
N PRO A 207 24.19 3.64 -11.27
CA PRO A 207 25.33 4.29 -11.88
C PRO A 207 24.94 5.53 -12.67
N GLU A 208 25.70 6.61 -12.48
CA GLU A 208 25.51 7.86 -13.21
C GLU A 208 25.60 7.61 -14.72
N LYS A 209 24.53 7.96 -15.44
CA LYS A 209 24.50 7.94 -16.90
C LYS A 209 24.95 9.31 -17.41
N LYS A 210 26.01 9.34 -18.20
CA LYS A 210 26.51 10.54 -18.88
C LYS A 210 26.30 10.44 -20.37
N ALA A 211 25.85 11.51 -21.00
CA ALA A 211 25.65 11.57 -22.44
C ALA A 211 25.86 13.00 -22.98
N LEU A 212 26.27 13.10 -24.24
CA LEU A 212 26.40 14.38 -24.94
C LEU A 212 25.03 14.86 -25.39
N ALA A 213 24.64 16.10 -25.06
CA ALA A 213 23.43 16.69 -25.60
C ALA A 213 23.64 17.07 -27.08
N GLU A 214 22.96 16.39 -27.99
CA GLU A 214 22.93 16.75 -29.42
C GLU A 214 21.87 17.84 -29.72
N TYR A 215 20.82 17.89 -28.89
CA TYR A 215 19.69 18.79 -29.02
C TYR A 215 19.32 19.42 -27.67
N SER A 216 18.54 20.51 -27.69
CA SER A 216 18.06 21.17 -26.48
C SER A 216 16.99 20.38 -25.71
N SER A 217 16.50 19.29 -26.31
CA SER A 217 15.61 18.33 -25.66
C SER A 217 15.90 16.91 -26.13
N THR A 218 15.71 15.94 -25.25
CA THR A 218 15.85 14.52 -25.56
C THR A 218 14.90 13.68 -24.72
N ARG A 219 14.69 12.43 -25.13
CA ARG A 219 13.86 11.46 -24.42
C ARG A 219 14.74 10.42 -23.77
N GLU A 220 14.40 10.04 -22.55
CA GLU A 220 15.18 9.12 -21.76
C GLU A 220 14.30 8.03 -21.17
N ILE A 221 14.81 6.79 -21.25
CA ILE A 221 14.15 5.60 -20.72
C ILE A 221 15.05 4.91 -19.70
N GLY A 222 14.44 4.35 -18.67
CA GLY A 222 15.13 3.65 -17.60
C GLY A 222 14.38 2.40 -17.15
N GLY A 223 15.09 1.52 -16.45
CA GLY A 223 14.52 0.33 -15.83
C GLY A 223 15.11 0.15 -14.44
N ILE A 224 14.24 0.05 -13.44
CA ILE A 224 14.61 -0.17 -12.04
C ILE A 224 14.15 -1.56 -11.64
N ASN A 225 15.09 -2.42 -11.25
CA ASN A 225 14.77 -3.79 -10.84
C ASN A 225 14.24 -3.79 -9.40
N THR A 226 13.09 -4.43 -9.19
CA THR A 226 12.43 -4.52 -7.88
C THR A 226 12.65 -5.88 -7.20
N ILE A 227 13.42 -6.79 -7.80
CA ILE A 227 13.80 -8.06 -7.18
C ILE A 227 14.56 -7.79 -5.87
N GLY A 228 14.14 -8.47 -4.81
CA GLY A 228 14.76 -8.38 -3.49
C GLY A 228 14.19 -7.27 -2.61
N LEU A 229 13.36 -6.38 -3.17
CA LEU A 229 12.59 -5.43 -2.38
C LEU A 229 11.40 -6.13 -1.70
N VAL A 230 11.00 -5.61 -0.54
CA VAL A 230 9.82 -6.08 0.19
C VAL A 230 8.56 -5.39 -0.31
N SER A 231 7.38 -5.94 -0.02
CA SER A 231 6.12 -5.27 -0.36
C SER A 231 6.03 -3.91 0.35
N GLY A 232 5.65 -2.86 -0.37
CA GLY A 232 5.63 -1.50 0.17
C GLY A 232 5.53 -0.43 -0.90
N SER A 233 5.48 0.83 -0.47
CA SER A 233 5.56 1.98 -1.37
C SER A 233 7.01 2.45 -1.50
N TYR A 234 7.39 2.82 -2.71
CA TYR A 234 8.73 3.29 -3.06
C TYR A 234 8.60 4.52 -3.94
N THR A 235 9.65 5.33 -3.99
CA THR A 235 9.72 6.48 -4.88
C THR A 235 10.91 6.36 -5.81
N VAL A 236 10.67 6.53 -7.11
CA VAL A 236 11.76 6.76 -8.08
C VAL A 236 12.06 8.25 -8.08
N ASN A 237 13.31 8.61 -7.85
CA ASN A 237 13.83 9.97 -8.03
C ASN A 237 14.83 9.97 -9.18
N ILE A 238 14.70 10.94 -10.08
CA ILE A 238 15.63 11.15 -11.19
C ILE A 238 16.20 12.55 -11.03
N GLN A 239 17.53 12.61 -10.94
CA GLN A 239 18.29 13.84 -10.98
C GLN A 239 18.86 14.04 -12.38
N LEU A 240 18.64 15.22 -12.96
CA LEU A 240 19.29 15.70 -14.18
C LEU A 240 20.25 16.82 -13.81
N SER A 241 21.51 16.72 -14.22
CA SER A 241 22.51 17.77 -14.04
C SER A 241 23.19 18.12 -15.37
N GLN A 242 23.48 19.41 -15.59
CA GLN A 242 24.33 19.87 -16.70
C GLN A 242 25.04 21.17 -16.29
N GLY A 243 26.37 21.11 -16.17
CA GLY A 243 27.13 22.22 -15.59
C GLY A 243 26.81 22.39 -14.10
N ASP A 244 26.47 23.60 -13.68
CA ASP A 244 26.10 23.91 -12.29
C ASP A 244 24.60 23.72 -12.01
N ASP A 245 23.79 23.53 -13.06
CA ASP A 245 22.34 23.38 -12.94
C ASP A 245 21.98 21.92 -12.61
N THR A 246 21.04 21.75 -11.68
CA THR A 246 20.51 20.44 -11.29
C THR A 246 19.03 20.53 -11.00
N VAL A 247 18.25 19.61 -11.60
CA VAL A 247 16.80 19.50 -11.42
C VAL A 247 16.41 18.06 -11.09
N TYR A 248 15.24 17.88 -10.50
CA TYR A 248 14.75 16.59 -10.02
C TYR A 248 13.31 16.35 -10.44
N THR A 249 12.96 15.09 -10.68
CA THR A 249 11.58 14.61 -10.73
C THR A 249 11.45 13.38 -9.88
N SER A 250 10.26 13.11 -9.36
CA SER A 250 10.02 11.93 -8.54
C SER A 250 8.60 11.44 -8.65
N LYS A 251 8.40 10.12 -8.60
CA LYS A 251 7.07 9.53 -8.62
C LYS A 251 6.99 8.27 -7.76
N PRO A 252 5.98 8.15 -6.89
CA PRO A 252 5.80 6.98 -6.06
C PRO A 252 5.16 5.83 -6.85
N PHE A 253 5.53 4.61 -6.50
CA PHE A 253 4.89 3.37 -6.95
C PHE A 253 4.70 2.41 -5.77
N TYR A 254 3.92 1.35 -5.99
CA TYR A 254 3.70 0.30 -5.01
C TYR A 254 4.23 -1.04 -5.53
N LEU A 255 4.90 -1.79 -4.65
CA LEU A 255 5.42 -3.12 -4.92
C LEU A 255 4.68 -4.15 -4.07
N ILE A 256 4.24 -5.24 -4.73
CA ILE A 256 3.80 -6.47 -4.08
C ILE A 256 4.86 -7.54 -4.39
N ALA A 257 5.81 -7.72 -3.47
CA ALA A 257 6.76 -8.82 -3.56
C ALA A 257 6.04 -10.16 -3.33
N ARG A 258 6.62 -11.28 -3.82
CA ARG A 258 6.17 -12.59 -3.32
C ARG A 258 6.43 -12.61 -1.84
N GLU A 259 5.37 -12.77 -1.06
CA GLU A 259 5.56 -13.32 0.26
C GLU A 259 6.13 -14.72 0.08
N LYS A 260 7.28 -14.98 0.71
CA LYS A 260 7.68 -16.35 1.02
C LYS A 260 6.42 -17.02 1.56
N LYS A 261 5.94 -18.08 0.91
CA LYS A 261 4.84 -18.88 1.46
C LYS A 261 5.25 -19.18 2.89
N LEU A 262 4.55 -18.60 3.86
CA LEU A 262 4.66 -19.04 5.24
C LEU A 262 4.40 -20.54 5.19
N SER A 263 5.36 -21.30 5.72
CA SER A 263 5.25 -22.75 5.83
C SER A 263 3.89 -23.05 6.43
N ILE A 264 3.10 -23.89 5.75
CA ILE A 264 1.81 -24.33 6.29
C ILE A 264 2.11 -24.96 7.66
N LEU A 265 1.70 -24.28 8.73
CA LEU A 265 1.88 -24.76 10.10
C LEU A 265 0.97 -25.97 10.28
N HIS A 266 1.54 -27.10 10.70
CA HIS A 266 0.81 -28.35 10.92
C HIS A 266 0.66 -28.62 12.43
N GLY A 267 -0.43 -29.29 12.83
CA GLY A 267 -0.64 -29.72 14.23
C GLY A 267 -1.07 -28.57 15.16
N LYS A 268 -0.71 -28.67 16.46
CA LYS A 268 -1.11 -27.69 17.50
C LYS A 268 -0.68 -26.24 17.20
N GLU A 269 0.33 -26.04 16.37
CA GLU A 269 0.79 -24.71 15.96
C GLU A 269 -0.24 -23.98 15.08
N ALA A 270 -1.10 -24.72 14.37
CA ALA A 270 -2.23 -24.15 13.63
C ALA A 270 -3.30 -23.56 14.57
N GLU A 271 -3.44 -24.09 15.79
CA GLU A 271 -4.36 -23.53 16.78
C GLU A 271 -3.86 -22.16 17.26
N TYR A 272 -2.56 -22.01 17.51
CA TYR A 272 -1.95 -20.73 17.90
C TYR A 272 -1.97 -19.70 16.77
N TYR A 273 -1.78 -20.16 15.54
CA TYR A 273 -1.96 -19.35 14.33
C TYR A 273 -3.37 -18.73 14.22
N SER A 274 -4.39 -19.46 14.68
CA SER A 274 -5.78 -19.00 14.65
C SER A 274 -6.24 -18.21 15.88
N PHE A 275 -5.43 -18.19 16.94
CA PHE A 275 -5.76 -17.56 18.22
C PHE A 275 -5.45 -16.06 18.18
N ILE A 276 -6.32 -15.27 17.56
CA ILE A 276 -6.07 -13.84 17.31
C ILE A 276 -6.89 -12.91 18.22
N ASP A 277 -7.75 -13.45 19.09
CA ASP A 277 -8.79 -12.73 19.85
C ASP A 277 -8.26 -11.55 20.67
N TYR A 278 -7.00 -11.57 21.10
CA TYR A 278 -6.40 -10.52 21.94
C TYR A 278 -5.62 -9.46 21.17
N ILE A 279 -5.28 -9.74 19.90
CA ILE A 279 -4.42 -8.88 19.08
C ILE A 279 -5.12 -8.37 17.80
N ALA A 280 -6.28 -8.95 17.48
CA ALA A 280 -7.16 -8.49 16.43
C ALA A 280 -7.98 -7.29 16.93
N THR A 281 -8.21 -6.31 16.05
CA THR A 281 -9.15 -5.21 16.37
C THR A 281 -10.59 -5.74 16.43
N PRO A 282 -11.53 -5.03 17.06
CA PRO A 282 -12.94 -5.44 17.10
C PRO A 282 -13.53 -5.73 15.72
N ASP A 283 -13.17 -4.90 14.72
CA ASP A 283 -13.60 -5.08 13.33
C ASP A 283 -12.96 -6.31 12.68
N GLU A 284 -11.66 -6.54 12.90
CA GLU A 284 -10.96 -7.73 12.38
C GLU A 284 -11.55 -9.00 13.01
N LEU A 285 -11.81 -9.00 14.31
CA LEU A 285 -12.39 -10.14 15.01
C LEU A 285 -13.83 -10.41 14.58
N MET A 286 -14.64 -9.36 14.38
CA MET A 286 -15.99 -9.50 13.83
C MET A 286 -15.97 -10.12 12.43
N ARG A 287 -15.06 -9.66 11.55
CA ARG A 287 -14.90 -10.20 10.19
C ARG A 287 -14.40 -11.64 10.22
N TYR A 288 -13.41 -11.92 11.06
CA TYR A 288 -12.92 -13.28 11.28
C TYR A 288 -14.05 -14.19 11.71
N LYS A 289 -14.90 -13.78 12.66
CA LYS A 289 -16.04 -14.58 13.14
C LYS A 289 -17.09 -14.83 12.05
N LYS A 290 -17.34 -13.87 11.17
CA LYS A 290 -18.36 -13.94 10.10
C LYS A 290 -17.94 -14.66 8.81
N THR A 291 -16.65 -14.71 8.48
CA THR A 291 -16.19 -15.32 7.21
C THR A 291 -16.23 -16.85 7.25
N ASP A 292 -16.64 -17.47 6.14
CA ASP A 292 -16.52 -18.91 5.92
C ASP A 292 -15.07 -19.31 5.57
N ASP A 293 -14.28 -18.38 5.01
CA ASP A 293 -12.86 -18.58 4.73
C ASP A 293 -11.98 -18.05 5.88
N LYS A 294 -11.87 -18.84 6.95
CA LYS A 294 -11.03 -18.54 8.12
C LYS A 294 -9.54 -18.54 7.76
N GLN A 295 -9.13 -19.45 6.90
CA GLN A 295 -7.72 -19.66 6.56
C GLN A 295 -7.20 -18.52 5.69
N GLY A 296 -7.94 -18.11 4.67
CA GLY A 296 -7.62 -16.92 3.87
C GLY A 296 -7.63 -15.64 4.72
N PHE A 297 -8.56 -15.52 5.68
CA PHE A 297 -8.54 -14.40 6.61
C PHE A 297 -7.25 -14.36 7.45
N LEU A 298 -6.88 -15.48 8.07
CA LEU A 298 -5.69 -15.55 8.92
C LEU A 298 -4.42 -15.32 8.11
N GLN A 299 -4.37 -15.83 6.87
CA GLN A 299 -3.25 -15.59 5.97
C GLN A 299 -3.06 -14.09 5.77
N VAL A 300 -4.13 -13.37 5.41
CA VAL A 300 -4.12 -11.91 5.29
C VAL A 300 -3.78 -11.21 6.60
N PHE A 301 -4.33 -11.70 7.71
CA PHE A 301 -4.15 -11.11 9.04
C PHE A 301 -2.68 -11.08 9.44
N TRP A 302 -1.97 -12.19 9.18
CA TRP A 302 -0.55 -12.36 9.50
C TRP A 302 0.38 -11.78 8.43
N THR A 303 0.04 -11.91 7.16
CA THR A 303 0.69 -11.24 6.03
C THR A 303 0.89 -9.75 6.31
N LYS A 304 -0.16 -9.05 6.79
CA LYS A 304 -0.07 -7.62 7.12
C LYS A 304 0.90 -7.30 8.25
N ARG A 305 1.07 -8.22 9.20
CA ARG A 305 1.83 -8.04 10.45
C ARG A 305 3.27 -8.53 10.33
N GLY A 306 3.56 -9.41 9.38
CA GLY A 306 4.89 -9.96 9.11
C GLY A 306 5.13 -11.31 9.80
N GLU A 307 6.12 -12.05 9.28
CA GLU A 307 6.51 -13.38 9.77
C GLU A 307 7.03 -13.33 11.22
N ASP A 308 7.84 -12.32 11.57
CA ASP A 308 8.35 -12.17 12.94
C ASP A 308 7.22 -11.97 13.96
N ALA A 309 6.19 -11.19 13.60
CA ALA A 309 5.02 -10.98 14.46
C ALA A 309 4.20 -12.27 14.62
N LEU A 310 4.06 -13.05 13.56
CA LEU A 310 3.40 -14.36 13.63
C LEU A 310 4.18 -15.34 14.52
N LEU A 311 5.50 -15.46 14.32
CA LEU A 311 6.34 -16.36 15.12
C LEU A 311 6.37 -15.95 16.58
N SER A 312 6.51 -14.65 16.84
CA SER A 312 6.43 -14.07 18.19
C SER A 312 5.10 -14.41 18.85
N HIS A 313 3.98 -14.19 18.15
CA HIS A 313 2.65 -14.51 18.64
C HIS A 313 2.47 -15.99 18.95
N ILE A 314 2.86 -16.88 18.03
CA ILE A 314 2.78 -18.34 18.25
C ILE A 314 3.53 -18.72 19.53
N ASN A 315 4.73 -18.18 19.73
CA ASN A 315 5.53 -18.44 20.92
C ASN A 315 4.86 -17.89 22.18
N MET A 316 4.29 -16.68 22.13
CA MET A 316 3.56 -16.07 23.24
C MET A 316 2.33 -16.89 23.65
N VAL A 317 1.51 -17.30 22.68
CA VAL A 317 0.31 -18.12 22.96
C VAL A 317 0.70 -19.51 23.50
N LYS A 318 1.74 -20.11 22.94
CA LYS A 318 2.26 -21.42 23.39
C LYS A 318 2.77 -21.35 24.83
N GLU A 319 3.49 -20.29 25.18
CA GLU A 319 4.03 -20.11 26.53
C GLU A 319 2.92 -19.74 27.53
N ALA A 320 1.99 -18.87 27.15
CA ALA A 320 0.82 -18.55 27.95
C ALA A 320 -0.04 -19.80 28.23
N GLU A 321 -0.27 -20.64 27.22
CA GLU A 321 -0.95 -21.92 27.40
C GLU A 321 -0.24 -22.82 28.41
N ARG A 322 1.10 -22.90 28.32
CA ARG A 322 1.92 -23.75 29.18
C ARG A 322 1.92 -23.29 30.64
N LEU A 323 1.96 -21.98 30.88
CA LEU A 323 2.16 -21.39 32.20
C LEU A 323 0.85 -21.01 32.90
N TYR A 324 -0.12 -20.49 32.14
CA TYR A 324 -1.28 -19.78 32.68
C TYR A 324 -2.61 -20.27 32.09
N GLY A 325 -2.59 -21.01 30.98
CA GLY A 325 -3.74 -21.24 30.11
C GLY A 325 -4.02 -20.02 29.23
N LYS A 326 -4.07 -20.21 27.90
CA LYS A 326 -4.17 -19.10 26.93
C LYS A 326 -5.46 -18.29 27.03
N GLU A 327 -6.50 -18.85 27.64
CA GLU A 327 -7.80 -18.19 27.83
C GLU A 327 -7.96 -17.49 29.20
N SER A 328 -7.01 -17.65 30.12
CA SER A 328 -7.06 -16.99 31.43
C SER A 328 -6.67 -15.51 31.32
N ASP A 329 -7.04 -14.70 32.31
CA ASP A 329 -6.63 -13.29 32.34
C ASP A 329 -5.11 -13.13 32.39
N LYS A 330 -4.40 -14.01 33.12
CA LYS A 330 -2.93 -14.03 33.14
C LYS A 330 -2.35 -14.42 31.78
N GLY A 331 -2.95 -15.40 31.10
CA GLY A 331 -2.58 -15.78 29.74
C GLY A 331 -2.80 -14.63 28.74
N ARG A 332 -3.95 -13.96 28.81
CA ARG A 332 -4.31 -12.81 27.98
C ARG A 332 -3.33 -11.65 28.14
N ILE A 333 -3.07 -11.22 29.38
CA ILE A 333 -2.11 -10.15 29.67
C ILE A 333 -0.70 -10.55 29.19
N SER A 334 -0.29 -11.81 29.41
CA SER A 334 1.00 -12.31 28.92
C SER A 334 1.12 -12.32 27.39
N ILE A 335 0.01 -12.54 26.65
CA ILE A 335 -0.01 -12.52 25.18
C ILE A 335 0.03 -11.09 24.65
N ILE A 336 -0.68 -10.16 25.29
CA ILE A 336 -0.76 -8.75 24.84
C ILE A 336 0.52 -7.99 25.17
N TYR A 337 1.07 -8.19 26.37
CA TYR A 337 2.17 -7.38 26.91
C TYR A 337 3.50 -8.14 27.04
N GLY A 338 3.52 -9.44 26.77
CA GLY A 338 4.70 -10.28 26.96
C GLY A 338 4.88 -10.75 28.41
N SER A 339 6.06 -11.27 28.73
CA SER A 339 6.38 -11.70 30.09
C SER A 339 6.60 -10.50 31.02
N PRO A 340 6.09 -10.54 32.26
CA PRO A 340 6.35 -9.49 33.24
C PRO A 340 7.83 -9.47 33.63
N ASP A 341 8.34 -8.27 33.94
CA ASP A 341 9.70 -8.07 34.45
C ASP A 341 9.82 -8.58 35.90
N GLU A 342 8.76 -8.40 36.69
CA GLU A 342 8.69 -8.87 38.07
C GLU A 342 7.28 -9.42 38.40
N ILE A 343 7.24 -10.51 39.16
CA ILE A 343 6.02 -11.07 39.74
C ILE A 343 6.21 -11.19 41.25
N LYS A 344 5.35 -10.53 42.02
CA LYS A 344 5.27 -10.69 43.48
C LYS A 344 3.97 -11.39 43.84
N ARG A 345 4.08 -12.43 44.66
CA ARG A 345 2.95 -13.27 45.08
C ARG A 345 2.65 -13.02 46.54
N TYR A 346 1.37 -12.91 46.85
CA TYR A 346 0.84 -12.77 48.20
C TYR A 346 -0.14 -13.91 48.41
N THR A 347 0.28 -14.87 49.23
CA THR A 347 -0.43 -16.12 49.46
C THR A 347 -0.70 -16.29 50.95
N ALA A 348 -1.86 -16.82 51.30
CA ALA A 348 -2.27 -17.06 52.69
C ALA A 348 -2.36 -15.79 53.57
N GLU A 349 -2.66 -14.64 52.95
CA GLU A 349 -2.90 -13.38 53.68
C GLU A 349 -4.24 -13.43 54.43
N PRO A 350 -4.27 -13.28 55.77
CA PRO A 350 -5.49 -13.36 56.55
C PRO A 350 -6.53 -12.34 56.11
N GLY A 351 -7.71 -12.82 55.72
CA GLY A 351 -8.83 -11.96 55.29
C GLY A 351 -8.83 -11.58 53.81
N TYR A 352 -7.78 -11.92 53.06
CA TYR A 352 -7.67 -11.63 51.63
C TYR A 352 -7.57 -12.92 50.80
N PRO A 353 -8.04 -12.91 49.54
CA PRO A 353 -7.70 -13.97 48.57
C PRO A 353 -6.22 -13.88 48.16
N ASP A 354 -5.67 -15.00 47.68
CA ASP A 354 -4.33 -15.00 47.10
C ASP A 354 -4.29 -14.06 45.87
N CYS A 355 -3.18 -13.32 45.72
CA CYS A 355 -3.00 -12.42 44.60
C CYS A 355 -1.57 -12.38 44.08
N GLU A 356 -1.44 -12.00 42.80
CA GLU A 356 -0.17 -11.77 42.12
C GLU A 356 -0.15 -10.36 41.56
N VAL A 357 0.96 -9.65 41.77
CA VAL A 357 1.21 -8.34 41.19
C VAL A 357 2.32 -8.49 40.16
N TRP A 358 2.05 -8.05 38.94
CA TRP A 358 2.93 -8.16 37.78
C TRP A 358 3.37 -6.76 37.35
N TRP A 359 4.68 -6.53 37.24
CA TRP A 359 5.26 -5.27 36.78
C TRP A 359 5.90 -5.42 35.41
N TYR A 360 5.69 -4.39 34.59
CA TYR A 360 6.31 -4.22 33.28
C TYR A 360 6.99 -2.85 33.22
N TYR A 361 8.25 -2.80 33.64
CA TYR A 361 9.08 -1.59 33.67
C TYR A 361 9.39 -1.07 32.26
N GLY A 362 9.69 -1.98 31.33
CA GLY A 362 10.01 -1.62 29.93
C GLY A 362 8.83 -1.06 29.13
N GLU A 363 7.60 -1.31 29.58
CA GLU A 363 6.35 -0.94 28.92
C GLU A 363 5.72 0.35 29.49
N GLY A 364 6.54 1.24 30.05
CA GLY A 364 6.06 2.47 30.67
C GLY A 364 5.60 2.30 32.12
N GLY A 365 6.06 1.25 32.81
CA GLY A 365 5.74 1.00 34.22
C GLY A 365 4.32 0.48 34.47
N LYS A 366 3.82 -0.40 33.60
CA LYS A 366 2.48 -0.97 33.75
C LYS A 366 2.45 -1.96 34.93
N VAL A 367 1.33 -1.97 35.66
CA VAL A 367 1.07 -2.84 36.81
C VAL A 367 -0.26 -3.53 36.60
N PHE A 368 -0.27 -4.85 36.75
CA PHE A 368 -1.48 -5.67 36.72
C PHE A 368 -1.57 -6.49 38.01
N ILE A 369 -2.77 -6.54 38.61
CA ILE A 369 -3.03 -7.34 39.81
C ILE A 369 -4.08 -8.38 39.49
N PHE A 370 -3.72 -9.63 39.75
CA PHE A 370 -4.59 -10.77 39.60
C PHE A 370 -4.92 -11.36 40.96
N SER A 371 -6.18 -11.76 41.19
CA SER A 371 -6.60 -12.33 42.47
C SER A 371 -7.52 -13.52 42.28
N ASP A 372 -7.33 -14.56 43.10
CA ASP A 372 -8.24 -15.70 43.19
C ASP A 372 -9.44 -15.37 44.07
N VAL A 373 -10.27 -14.43 43.61
CA VAL A 373 -11.44 -13.92 44.34
C VAL A 373 -12.38 -15.06 44.74
N SER A 374 -12.50 -16.07 43.88
CA SER A 374 -13.36 -17.24 44.08
C SER A 374 -12.75 -18.33 44.97
N ARG A 375 -11.45 -18.27 45.27
CA ARG A 375 -10.69 -19.24 46.08
C ARG A 375 -10.70 -20.66 45.53
N VAL A 376 -10.77 -20.79 44.21
CA VAL A 376 -10.75 -22.09 43.51
C VAL A 376 -9.53 -22.25 42.62
N GLY A 377 -8.53 -21.37 42.76
CA GLY A 377 -7.31 -21.33 41.98
C GLY A 377 -7.45 -20.55 40.67
N ASN A 378 -8.54 -19.83 40.44
CA ASN A 378 -8.77 -19.06 39.22
C ASN A 378 -8.50 -17.58 39.45
N TYR A 379 -7.38 -17.09 38.94
CA TYR A 379 -6.93 -15.72 39.12
C TYR A 379 -7.54 -14.80 38.07
N GLU A 380 -8.34 -13.84 38.51
CA GLU A 380 -8.98 -12.82 37.67
C GLU A 380 -8.18 -11.52 37.71
N LEU A 381 -8.13 -10.78 36.59
CA LEU A 381 -7.56 -9.43 36.56
C LEU A 381 -8.48 -8.47 37.31
N ILE A 382 -8.05 -8.04 38.50
CA ILE A 382 -8.84 -7.13 39.34
C ILE A 382 -8.40 -5.67 39.22
N TYR A 383 -7.16 -5.41 38.80
CA TYR A 383 -6.62 -4.06 38.62
C TYR A 383 -5.61 -3.99 37.48
N SER A 384 -5.66 -2.88 36.74
CA SER A 384 -4.70 -2.49 35.73
C SER A 384 -4.37 -1.00 35.88
N SER A 385 -3.09 -0.65 35.86
CA SER A 385 -2.67 0.76 35.75
C SER A 385 -2.82 1.33 34.33
N TYR A 386 -3.17 0.49 33.35
CA TYR A 386 -3.38 0.87 31.96
C TYR A 386 -4.87 0.98 31.61
N GLU A 387 -5.28 2.14 31.09
CA GLU A 387 -6.68 2.53 30.88
C GLU A 387 -7.48 1.64 29.91
N ARG A 388 -6.80 0.87 29.04
CA ARG A 388 -7.48 -0.03 28.09
C ARG A 388 -7.91 -1.36 28.71
N GLU A 389 -7.48 -1.64 29.93
CA GLU A 389 -7.79 -2.87 30.65
C GLU A 389 -8.74 -2.58 31.81
N TYR A 390 -9.68 -3.50 32.04
CA TYR A 390 -10.70 -3.30 33.06
C TYR A 390 -10.11 -3.38 34.47
N THR A 391 -10.51 -2.45 35.33
CA THR A 391 -10.23 -2.48 36.77
C THR A 391 -11.55 -2.62 37.51
N TYR A 392 -11.63 -3.59 38.42
CA TYR A 392 -12.82 -3.82 39.23
C TYR A 392 -13.03 -2.61 40.15
N PRO A 393 -14.20 -1.95 40.17
CA PRO A 393 -14.41 -0.75 40.99
C PRO A 393 -14.16 -0.96 42.49
N SER A 394 -14.26 -2.20 42.97
CA SER A 394 -14.01 -2.59 44.35
C SER A 394 -12.79 -3.50 44.53
N PHE A 395 -11.81 -3.41 43.62
CA PHE A 395 -10.62 -4.28 43.65
C PHE A 395 -9.89 -4.24 45.00
N TYR A 396 -9.84 -3.07 45.67
CA TYR A 396 -9.24 -2.85 46.99
C TYR A 396 -9.77 -3.79 48.10
N LYS A 397 -10.93 -4.42 47.92
CA LYS A 397 -11.47 -5.41 48.87
C LYS A 397 -10.78 -6.77 48.77
N TYR A 398 -10.08 -7.01 47.67
CA TYR A 398 -9.45 -8.29 47.33
C TYR A 398 -7.93 -8.20 47.36
N VAL A 399 -7.37 -7.06 47.75
CA VAL A 399 -5.92 -6.83 47.83
C VAL A 399 -5.53 -6.38 49.23
N PRO A 400 -4.51 -6.99 49.83
CA PRO A 400 -3.86 -6.50 51.04
C PRO A 400 -3.49 -5.00 51.00
N PRO A 401 -3.55 -4.28 52.14
CA PRO A 401 -3.29 -2.84 52.19
C PRO A 401 -1.88 -2.43 51.75
N ASP A 402 -0.88 -3.26 52.00
CA ASP A 402 0.52 -3.04 51.59
C ASP A 402 0.67 -3.00 50.05
N ILE A 403 -0.18 -3.70 49.31
CA ILE A 403 -0.21 -3.62 47.84
C ILE A 403 -0.82 -2.29 47.37
N LEU A 404 -1.81 -1.75 48.09
CA LEU A 404 -2.40 -0.45 47.75
C LEU A 404 -1.38 0.67 47.94
N GLU A 405 -0.51 0.58 48.95
CA GLU A 405 0.59 1.52 49.16
C GLU A 405 1.62 1.50 48.02
N LEU A 406 1.79 0.36 47.32
CA LEU A 406 2.69 0.24 46.17
C LEU A 406 2.13 0.87 44.88
N LEU A 407 0.84 1.22 44.83
CA LEU A 407 0.17 1.83 43.67
C LEU A 407 0.18 3.36 43.71
N HIS A 408 0.70 3.98 44.78
CA HIS A 408 0.67 5.42 45.05
C HIS A 408 1.98 6.15 44.75
#